data_AF-A0A498P499-F1
#
_entry.id   AF-A0A498P499-F1
#
_cell.length_a   1.000
_cell.length_b   1.000
_cell.length_c   1.000
_cell.angle_alpha   90.00
_cell.angle_beta   90.00
_cell.angle_gamma   90.00
#
_symmetry.space_group_name_H-M   'P 1'
#
loop_
_entity.id
_entity.type
_entity.pdbx_description
1 polymer ?
#
loop_
_entity_poly.entity_id
_entity_poly.type
_entity_poly.pdbx_seq_one_letter_code
_entity_poly.pdbx_strand_id
1 'polypeptide(L)'
;MAATPEDVDDIVRREITSRLIIKLESALSRTPLDLDFLQFACRQELYLWEALSRHVNVPPDIVQALRDFLHLVMDHIENAEVTSSTVETVAGEMGRPRYNIVLFGAVDGYSRKDIEEPDIDWDAAADYGEDVDGVIVVPEFECPLNEQQLVELQVLIEENGDTDTTDLYLLCHEYVLQALSGV
;
A
#
# COMPACT_ATOMS: atom_id res chain seq x y z
N MET A 1 -22.47 -27.12 40.32
CA MET A 1 -23.61 -26.46 39.65
C MET A 1 -23.17 -26.14 38.24
N ALA A 2 -23.72 -26.83 37.24
CA ALA A 2 -23.44 -26.52 35.83
C ALA A 2 -24.36 -25.37 35.39
N ALA A 3 -23.81 -24.39 34.67
CA ALA A 3 -24.59 -23.30 34.09
C ALA A 3 -25.64 -23.87 33.13
N THR A 4 -26.86 -23.33 33.17
CA THR A 4 -27.89 -23.73 32.22
C THR A 4 -27.56 -23.17 30.83
N PRO A 5 -28.01 -23.79 29.73
CA PRO A 5 -27.75 -23.27 28.39
C PRO A 5 -28.26 -21.84 28.16
N GLU A 6 -29.29 -21.39 28.90
CA GLU A 6 -29.77 -20.00 28.90
C GLU A 6 -28.76 -19.05 29.56
N ASP A 7 -28.10 -19.47 30.64
CA ASP A 7 -27.04 -18.67 31.29
C ASP A 7 -25.83 -18.46 30.36
N VAL A 8 -25.51 -19.46 29.53
CA VAL A 8 -24.39 -19.39 28.59
C VAL A 8 -24.66 -18.40 27.45
N ASP A 9 -25.88 -18.36 26.92
CA ASP A 9 -26.28 -17.39 25.89
C ASP A 9 -26.14 -15.95 26.39
N ASP A 10 -26.61 -15.69 27.61
CA ASP A 10 -26.52 -14.39 28.25
C ASP A 10 -25.08 -13.96 28.53
N ILE A 11 -24.23 -14.89 28.98
CA ILE A 11 -22.80 -14.64 29.17
C ILE A 11 -22.14 -14.27 27.83
N VAL A 12 -22.36 -15.06 26.78
CA VAL A 12 -21.76 -14.78 25.48
C VAL A 12 -22.24 -13.43 24.94
N ARG A 13 -23.54 -13.14 25.02
CA ARG A 13 -24.10 -11.84 24.60
C ARG A 13 -23.45 -10.66 25.32
N ARG A 14 -23.23 -10.80 26.64
CA ARG A 14 -22.58 -9.76 27.44
C ARG A 14 -21.12 -9.56 27.04
N GLU A 15 -20.38 -10.63 26.84
CA GLU A 15 -18.96 -10.56 26.46
C GLU A 15 -18.78 -9.94 25.07
N ILE A 16 -19.60 -10.32 24.08
CA ILE A 16 -19.49 -9.77 22.71
C ILE A 16 -19.87 -8.29 22.68
N THR A 17 -20.85 -7.88 23.49
CA THR A 17 -21.24 -6.47 23.64
C THR A 17 -20.12 -5.67 24.28
N SER A 18 -19.52 -6.20 25.36
CA SER A 18 -18.42 -5.54 26.06
C SER A 18 -17.20 -5.40 25.16
N ARG A 19 -16.90 -6.43 24.37
CA ARG A 19 -15.82 -6.42 23.38
C ARG A 19 -16.04 -5.36 22.29
N LEU A 20 -17.26 -5.24 21.76
CA LEU A 20 -17.61 -4.22 20.77
C LEU A 20 -17.39 -2.81 21.33
N ILE A 21 -17.89 -2.55 22.54
CA ILE A 21 -17.75 -1.24 23.20
C ILE A 21 -16.28 -0.88 23.37
N ILE A 22 -15.48 -1.76 23.97
CA ILE A 22 -14.05 -1.51 24.22
C ILE A 22 -13.30 -1.21 22.91
N LYS A 23 -13.61 -1.94 21.84
CA LYS A 23 -12.98 -1.72 20.53
C LYS A 23 -13.39 -0.41 19.89
N LEU A 24 -14.66 -0.06 19.93
CA LEU A 24 -15.15 1.22 19.40
C LEU A 24 -14.56 2.39 20.20
N GLU A 25 -14.54 2.30 21.53
CA GLU A 25 -13.90 3.31 22.37
C GLU A 25 -12.41 3.47 22.01
N SER A 26 -11.68 2.36 21.86
CA SER A 26 -10.27 2.39 21.48
C SER A 26 -10.03 2.95 20.07
N ALA A 27 -10.97 2.77 19.14
CA ALA A 27 -10.86 3.33 17.80
C ALA A 27 -11.17 4.82 17.77
N LEU A 28 -12.25 5.23 18.45
CA LEU A 28 -12.72 6.61 18.53
C LEU A 28 -11.83 7.50 19.42
N SER A 29 -11.07 6.91 20.34
CA SER A 29 -10.13 7.66 21.19
C SER A 29 -8.83 8.06 20.48
N ARG A 30 -8.60 7.61 19.24
CA ARG A 30 -7.39 7.96 18.48
C ARG A 30 -7.49 9.40 17.99
N THR A 31 -6.39 10.14 18.11
CA THR A 31 -6.27 11.52 17.62
C THR A 31 -4.98 11.65 16.78
N PRO A 32 -5.07 11.98 15.48
CA PRO A 32 -6.30 12.20 14.70
C PRO A 32 -7.14 10.93 14.60
N LEU A 33 -8.44 11.08 14.30
CA LEU A 33 -9.32 9.94 14.12
C LEU A 33 -8.81 9.08 12.96
N ASP A 34 -8.46 7.84 13.26
CA ASP A 34 -7.90 6.87 12.32
C ASP A 34 -9.05 6.11 11.64
N LEU A 35 -9.49 6.63 10.49
CA LEU A 35 -10.64 6.12 9.75
C LEU A 35 -10.39 4.71 9.18
N ASP A 36 -9.16 4.41 8.78
CA ASP A 36 -8.77 3.08 8.28
C ASP A 36 -8.87 2.02 9.37
N PHE A 37 -8.31 2.32 10.55
CA PHE A 37 -8.45 1.45 11.71
C PHE A 37 -9.92 1.31 12.13
N LEU A 38 -10.68 2.39 12.11
CA LEU A 38 -12.10 2.39 12.47
C LEU A 38 -12.92 1.53 11.49
N GLN A 39 -12.67 1.66 10.18
CA GLN A 39 -13.30 0.85 9.12
C GLN A 39 -12.96 -0.63 9.31
N PHE A 40 -11.68 -0.95 9.52
CA PHE A 40 -11.23 -2.32 9.79
C PHE A 40 -11.89 -2.90 11.05
N ALA A 41 -11.88 -2.14 12.15
CA ALA A 41 -12.47 -2.57 13.42
C ALA A 41 -13.96 -2.84 13.25
N CYS A 42 -14.72 -1.94 12.62
CA CYS A 42 -16.15 -2.11 12.41
C CYS A 42 -16.47 -3.30 11.50
N ARG A 43 -15.70 -3.52 10.42
CA ARG A 43 -15.83 -4.71 9.56
C ARG A 43 -15.62 -6.01 10.33
N GLN A 44 -14.54 -6.09 11.10
CA GLN A 44 -14.21 -7.28 11.88
C GLN A 44 -15.27 -7.58 12.95
N GLU A 45 -15.74 -6.55 13.66
CA GLU A 45 -16.82 -6.71 14.61
C GLU A 45 -18.09 -7.17 13.91
N LEU A 46 -18.51 -6.51 12.83
CA LEU A 46 -19.73 -6.86 12.10
C LEU A 46 -19.73 -8.33 11.67
N TYR A 47 -18.63 -8.83 11.11
CA TYR A 47 -18.49 -10.23 10.73
C TYR A 47 -18.66 -11.17 11.93
N LEU A 48 -18.05 -10.83 13.08
CA LEU A 48 -18.21 -11.61 14.31
C LEU A 48 -19.66 -11.64 14.77
N TRP A 49 -20.33 -10.48 14.80
CA TRP A 49 -21.72 -10.36 15.22
C TRP A 49 -22.67 -11.14 14.29
N GLU A 50 -22.43 -11.08 12.98
CA GLU A 50 -23.19 -11.87 12.00
C GLU A 50 -22.98 -13.38 12.16
N ALA A 51 -21.74 -13.81 12.38
CA ALA A 51 -21.43 -15.21 12.63
C ALA A 51 -22.10 -15.73 13.91
N LEU A 52 -22.07 -14.94 14.99
CA LEU A 52 -22.63 -15.29 16.29
C LEU A 52 -24.15 -15.18 16.34
N SER A 53 -24.79 -14.34 15.52
CA SER A 53 -26.25 -14.20 15.45
C SER A 53 -26.99 -15.52 15.16
N ARG A 54 -26.30 -16.49 14.54
CA ARG A 54 -26.84 -17.84 14.28
C ARG A 54 -26.92 -18.72 15.53
N HIS A 55 -26.20 -18.35 16.58
CA HIS A 55 -26.00 -19.16 17.78
C HIS A 55 -26.43 -18.44 19.06
N VAL A 56 -26.46 -17.11 19.04
CA VAL A 56 -26.79 -16.25 20.17
C VAL A 56 -27.89 -15.29 19.78
N ASN A 57 -28.87 -15.10 20.66
CA ASN A 57 -29.95 -14.14 20.41
C ASN A 57 -29.42 -12.71 20.54
N VAL A 58 -28.96 -12.16 19.42
CA VAL A 58 -28.44 -10.81 19.28
C VAL A 58 -29.56 -9.88 18.80
N PRO A 59 -29.77 -8.72 19.45
CA PRO A 59 -30.70 -7.71 18.94
C PRO A 59 -30.31 -7.27 17.52
N PRO A 60 -31.20 -7.39 16.51
CA PRO A 60 -30.89 -7.03 15.13
C PRO A 60 -30.55 -5.55 14.97
N ASP A 61 -31.08 -4.71 15.87
CA ASP A 61 -30.84 -3.27 15.89
C ASP A 61 -29.35 -2.93 16.07
N ILE A 62 -28.61 -3.73 16.84
CA ILE A 62 -27.17 -3.51 17.06
C ILE A 62 -26.37 -3.81 15.79
N VAL A 63 -26.71 -4.92 15.12
CA VAL A 63 -26.06 -5.32 13.86
C VAL A 63 -26.35 -4.28 12.78
N GLN A 64 -27.60 -3.81 12.70
CA GLN A 64 -27.98 -2.78 11.75
C GLN A 64 -27.27 -1.46 12.03
N ALA A 65 -27.24 -1.00 13.28
CA ALA A 65 -26.53 0.22 13.65
C ALA A 65 -25.03 0.14 13.33
N LEU A 66 -24.40 -1.03 13.54
CA LEU A 66 -22.99 -1.24 13.20
C LEU A 66 -22.75 -1.23 11.69
N ARG A 67 -23.68 -1.77 10.89
CA ARG A 67 -23.64 -1.65 9.41
C ARG A 67 -23.77 -0.22 8.95
N ASP A 68 -24.76 0.50 9.48
CA ASP A 68 -25.01 1.90 9.12
C ASP A 68 -23.80 2.77 9.48
N PHE A 69 -23.20 2.53 10.66
CA PHE A 69 -21.97 3.18 11.08
C PHE A 69 -20.79 2.86 10.15
N LEU A 70 -20.61 1.58 9.76
CA LEU A 70 -19.56 1.19 8.82
C LEU A 70 -19.75 1.87 7.46
N HIS A 71 -20.98 1.93 6.93
CA HIS A 71 -21.27 2.63 5.68
C HIS A 71 -20.96 4.12 5.77
N LEU A 72 -21.28 4.78 6.89
CA LEU A 72 -20.94 6.18 7.12
C LEU A 72 -19.41 6.41 7.12
N VAL A 73 -18.65 5.51 7.73
CA VAL A 73 -17.18 5.58 7.72
C VAL A 73 -16.64 5.38 6.30
N MET A 74 -17.16 4.41 5.55
CA MET A 74 -16.76 4.17 4.16
C MET A 74 -17.07 5.36 3.26
N ASP A 75 -18.29 5.90 3.33
CA ASP A 75 -18.71 7.08 2.57
C ASP A 75 -17.83 8.30 2.91
N HIS A 76 -17.42 8.45 4.18
CA HIS A 76 -16.51 9.53 4.54
C HIS A 76 -15.09 9.34 3.98
N ILE A 77 -14.56 8.11 3.95
CA ILE A 77 -13.26 7.81 3.34
C ILE A 77 -13.31 8.12 1.84
N GLU A 78 -14.33 7.60 1.13
CA GLU A 78 -14.53 7.80 -0.31
C GLU A 78 -14.71 9.29 -0.65
N ASN A 79 -15.51 10.03 0.14
CA ASN A 79 -15.71 11.47 -0.08
C ASN A 79 -14.49 12.31 0.33
N ALA A 80 -13.69 11.88 1.31
CA ALA A 80 -12.45 12.56 1.69
C ALA A 80 -11.38 12.40 0.60
N GLU A 81 -11.30 11.24 -0.05
CA GLU A 81 -10.43 11.00 -1.21
C GLU A 81 -10.79 11.90 -2.40
N VAL A 82 -12.07 12.22 -2.61
CA VAL A 82 -12.50 13.17 -3.65
C VAL A 82 -11.98 14.61 -3.39
N THR A 83 -11.62 14.94 -2.15
CA THR A 83 -10.90 16.18 -1.79
C THR A 83 -9.37 16.05 -1.72
N SER A 84 -8.83 14.83 -1.85
CA SER A 84 -7.40 14.57 -1.84
C SER A 84 -6.81 14.87 -3.22
N SER A 85 -6.39 16.12 -3.39
CA SER A 85 -5.37 16.59 -4.34
C SER A 85 -5.32 15.87 -5.70
N THR A 86 -5.94 16.46 -6.72
CA THR A 86 -5.52 16.23 -8.11
C THR A 86 -4.02 16.53 -8.20
N VAL A 87 -3.20 15.49 -8.31
CA VAL A 87 -1.75 15.62 -8.46
C VAL A 87 -1.47 16.19 -9.84
N GLU A 88 -0.97 17.42 -9.91
CA GLU A 88 -0.55 18.01 -11.18
C GLU A 88 0.63 17.22 -11.73
N THR A 89 0.44 16.57 -12.88
CA THR A 89 1.51 15.95 -13.62
C THR A 89 2.20 17.00 -14.47
N VAL A 90 3.49 17.23 -14.20
CA VAL A 90 4.32 18.06 -15.07
C VAL A 90 4.95 17.13 -16.11
N ALA A 91 4.76 17.45 -17.39
CA ALA A 91 5.48 16.80 -18.47
C ALA A 91 6.99 17.00 -18.26
N GLY A 92 7.70 15.92 -17.97
CA GLY A 92 9.17 15.92 -17.92
C GLY A 92 9.74 15.80 -19.32
N GLU A 93 10.98 16.24 -19.53
CA GLU A 93 11.64 16.12 -20.83
C GLU A 93 12.05 14.66 -21.17
N MET A 94 12.04 13.75 -20.18
CA MET A 94 12.34 12.31 -20.32
C MET A 94 11.58 11.47 -19.28
N GLY A 95 11.16 10.25 -19.66
CA GLY A 95 10.62 9.24 -18.74
C GLY A 95 9.16 9.45 -18.29
N ARG A 96 8.73 8.73 -17.24
CA ARG A 96 7.36 8.86 -16.68
C ARG A 96 7.11 10.29 -16.18
N PRO A 97 5.89 10.86 -16.34
CA PRO A 97 5.56 12.21 -15.89
C PRO A 97 5.96 12.45 -14.42
N ARG A 98 6.48 13.64 -14.12
CA ARG A 98 6.79 14.02 -12.74
C ARG A 98 5.52 14.50 -12.05
N TYR A 99 5.15 13.81 -10.98
CA TYR A 99 4.08 14.24 -10.09
C TYR A 99 4.55 15.42 -9.24
N ASN A 100 3.92 16.58 -9.40
CA ASN A 100 4.18 17.73 -8.56
C ASN A 100 3.27 17.66 -7.33
N ILE A 101 3.76 16.98 -6.28
CA ILE A 101 3.04 16.88 -5.01
C ILE A 101 3.33 18.16 -4.22
N VAL A 102 2.43 19.13 -4.28
CA VAL A 102 2.50 20.30 -3.41
C VAL A 102 2.05 19.87 -2.02
N LEU A 103 2.99 19.55 -1.13
CA LEU A 103 2.71 19.28 0.28
C LEU A 103 2.25 20.59 0.96
N PHE A 104 0.97 20.93 0.80
CA PHE A 104 0.35 21.96 1.61
C PHE A 104 0.17 21.43 3.04
N GLY A 105 1.01 21.92 3.94
CA GLY A 105 0.84 21.71 5.38
C GLY A 105 1.75 20.63 5.96
N ALA A 106 3.05 20.92 6.05
CA ALA A 106 3.87 20.31 7.09
C ALA A 106 3.34 20.78 8.46
N VAL A 107 2.53 19.95 9.10
CA VAL A 107 2.39 19.93 10.55
C VAL A 107 2.89 18.56 11.00
N ASP A 108 3.86 18.60 11.90
CA ASP A 108 4.73 17.52 12.37
C ASP A 108 4.08 16.12 12.40
N GLY A 109 4.81 15.14 11.83
CA GLY A 109 4.70 13.73 12.28
C GLY A 109 4.20 12.69 11.29
N TYR A 110 4.30 12.88 9.97
CA TYR A 110 4.00 11.79 9.03
C TYR A 110 5.03 10.65 9.13
N SER A 111 4.58 9.56 9.75
CA SER A 111 5.21 8.25 9.66
C SER A 111 5.29 7.83 8.19
N ARG A 112 6.47 7.36 7.79
CA ARG A 112 6.82 6.85 6.47
C ARG A 112 6.09 5.53 6.15
N LYS A 113 4.80 5.59 5.87
CA LYS A 113 3.90 4.51 5.41
C LYS A 113 2.72 5.21 4.74
N ASP A 114 2.37 5.07 3.47
CA ASP A 114 2.73 4.11 2.43
C ASP A 114 2.71 4.90 1.11
N ILE A 115 3.71 4.69 0.25
CA ILE A 115 3.52 5.04 -1.16
C ILE A 115 2.59 3.96 -1.66
N GLU A 116 1.29 4.24 -1.78
CA GLU A 116 0.40 3.36 -2.52
C GLU A 116 0.91 3.32 -3.95
N GLU A 117 1.48 2.17 -4.33
CA GLU A 117 1.68 1.87 -5.73
C GLU A 117 0.30 1.89 -6.37
N PRO A 118 0.07 2.69 -7.43
CA PRO A 118 -1.23 2.73 -8.08
C PRO A 118 -1.63 1.30 -8.48
N ASP A 119 -2.91 0.96 -8.34
CA ASP A 119 -3.50 -0.30 -8.78
C ASP A 119 -3.39 -0.41 -10.32
N ILE A 120 -2.18 -0.69 -10.80
CA ILE A 120 -1.89 -0.95 -12.20
C ILE A 120 -2.41 -2.35 -12.48
N ASP A 121 -3.46 -2.42 -13.29
CA ASP A 121 -3.90 -3.67 -13.90
C ASP A 121 -2.79 -4.17 -14.83
N TRP A 122 -1.95 -5.06 -14.32
CA TRP A 122 -0.82 -5.63 -15.05
C TRP A 122 -1.25 -6.47 -16.25
N ASP A 123 -2.49 -6.99 -16.26
CA ASP A 123 -3.06 -7.71 -17.41
C ASP A 123 -3.47 -6.73 -18.52
N ALA A 124 -4.02 -5.57 -18.16
CA ALA A 124 -4.31 -4.49 -19.11
C ALA A 124 -3.04 -3.78 -19.62
N ALA A 125 -2.01 -3.64 -18.78
CA ALA A 125 -0.72 -3.06 -19.18
C ALA A 125 0.07 -3.96 -20.15
N ALA A 126 -0.23 -5.26 -20.18
CA ALA A 126 0.36 -6.24 -21.09
C ALA A 126 -0.43 -6.38 -22.41
N ASP A 127 -1.66 -5.85 -22.48
CA ASP A 127 -2.47 -5.84 -23.68
C ASP A 127 -2.04 -4.65 -24.57
N TYR A 128 -1.15 -4.94 -25.52
CA TYR A 128 -0.76 -4.00 -26.57
C TYR A 128 -1.92 -3.84 -27.57
N GLY A 129 -3.05 -3.29 -27.12
CA GLY A 129 -4.13 -2.80 -27.97
C GLY A 129 -3.66 -1.63 -28.84
N GLU A 130 -4.42 -1.33 -29.90
CA GLU A 130 -4.13 -0.30 -30.92
C GLU A 130 -3.49 0.96 -30.32
N ASP A 131 -2.24 1.20 -30.75
CA ASP A 131 -1.36 2.34 -30.47
C ASP A 131 -1.97 3.43 -29.56
N VAL A 132 -1.82 3.26 -28.25
CA VAL A 132 -1.79 4.42 -27.36
C VAL A 132 -0.62 5.30 -27.78
N ASP A 133 -0.89 6.56 -28.10
CA ASP A 133 0.08 7.62 -28.47
C ASP A 133 0.95 7.99 -27.25
N GLY A 134 1.71 7.00 -26.80
CA GLY A 134 2.45 6.96 -25.55
C GLY A 134 3.66 6.06 -25.73
N VAL A 135 4.39 6.26 -26.82
CA VAL A 135 5.71 5.66 -27.01
C VAL A 135 6.56 6.12 -25.84
N ILE A 136 6.91 5.20 -24.94
CA ILE A 136 7.91 5.46 -23.89
C ILE A 136 9.19 5.85 -24.64
N VAL A 137 9.47 7.14 -24.68
CA VAL A 137 10.71 7.65 -25.29
C VAL A 137 11.84 7.29 -24.33
N VAL A 138 12.52 6.18 -24.64
CA VAL A 138 13.78 5.81 -23.99
C VAL A 138 14.81 6.83 -24.45
N PRO A 139 15.39 7.63 -23.54
CA PRO A 139 16.44 8.54 -23.90
C PRO A 139 17.70 7.76 -24.26
N GLU A 140 18.27 8.07 -25.41
CA GLU A 140 19.58 7.59 -25.78
C GLU A 140 20.62 8.35 -24.95
N PHE A 141 21.20 7.68 -23.95
CA PHE A 141 22.38 8.20 -23.25
C PHE A 141 23.63 7.64 -23.91
N GLU A 142 24.64 8.48 -24.07
CA GLU A 142 25.95 8.01 -24.52
C GLU A 142 26.55 7.11 -23.43
N CYS A 143 27.08 5.95 -23.83
CA CYS A 143 27.75 5.06 -22.89
C CYS A 143 28.94 5.82 -22.28
N PRO A 144 29.05 5.90 -20.94
CA PRO A 144 30.10 6.68 -20.31
C PRO A 144 31.47 5.96 -20.36
N LEU A 145 31.49 4.71 -20.85
CA LEU A 145 32.71 3.95 -21.11
C LEU A 145 33.08 4.06 -22.58
N ASN A 146 34.38 4.21 -22.86
CA ASN A 146 34.90 4.13 -24.22
C ASN A 146 35.00 2.66 -24.69
N GLU A 147 35.26 2.46 -25.99
CA GLU A 147 35.37 1.11 -26.59
C GLU A 147 36.41 0.22 -25.88
N GLN A 148 37.53 0.80 -25.44
CA GLN A 148 38.56 0.03 -24.75
C GLN A 148 38.08 -0.44 -23.37
N GLN A 149 37.45 0.43 -22.59
CA GLN A 149 36.89 0.10 -21.28
C GLN A 149 35.75 -0.93 -21.38
N LEU A 150 34.97 -0.89 -22.46
CA LEU A 150 33.94 -1.90 -22.73
C LEU A 150 34.53 -3.28 -23.00
N VAL A 151 35.62 -3.35 -23.77
CA VAL A 151 36.34 -4.61 -24.03
C VAL A 151 36.96 -5.15 -22.75
N GLU A 152 37.57 -4.29 -21.94
CA GLU A 152 38.14 -4.67 -20.64
C GLU A 152 37.07 -5.19 -19.67
N LEU A 153 35.91 -4.53 -19.59
CA LEU A 153 34.77 -4.99 -18.80
C LEU A 153 34.24 -6.35 -19.28
N GLN A 154 34.20 -6.57 -20.60
CA GLN A 154 33.78 -7.85 -21.16
C GLN A 154 34.75 -8.98 -20.79
N VAL A 155 36.07 -8.73 -20.86
CA VAL A 155 37.09 -9.69 -20.40
C VAL A 155 36.92 -9.99 -18.91
N LEU A 156 36.69 -8.97 -18.09
CA LEU A 156 36.46 -9.13 -16.65
C LEU A 156 35.26 -10.06 -16.37
N ILE A 157 34.18 -9.93 -17.14
CA ILE A 157 33.00 -10.80 -17.03
C ILE A 157 33.33 -12.23 -17.44
N GLU A 158 34.04 -12.43 -18.55
CA GLU A 158 34.42 -13.75 -19.06
C GLU A 158 35.38 -14.48 -18.10
N GLU A 159 36.34 -13.77 -17.51
CA GLU A 159 37.30 -14.33 -16.56
C GLU A 159 36.68 -14.68 -15.20
N ASN A 160 35.56 -14.04 -14.83
CA ASN A 160 34.89 -14.24 -13.55
C ASN A 160 33.52 -14.92 -13.68
N GLY A 161 33.24 -15.58 -14.81
CA GLY A 161 31.94 -16.21 -15.09
C GLY A 161 31.53 -17.33 -14.11
N ASP A 162 32.50 -17.94 -13.41
CA ASP A 162 32.25 -18.97 -12.39
C ASP A 162 31.94 -18.37 -10.99
N THR A 163 32.00 -17.04 -10.84
CA THR A 163 31.73 -16.32 -9.59
C THR A 163 30.23 -16.16 -9.34
N ASP A 164 29.80 -16.03 -8.08
CA ASP A 164 28.41 -15.71 -7.77
C ASP A 164 27.95 -14.41 -8.45
N THR A 165 26.70 -14.37 -8.91
CA THR A 165 26.14 -13.22 -9.63
C THR A 165 26.24 -11.90 -8.87
N THR A 166 26.14 -11.93 -7.53
CA THR A 166 26.25 -10.75 -6.67
C THR A 166 27.68 -10.22 -6.67
N ASP A 167 28.65 -11.12 -6.51
CA ASP A 167 30.07 -10.79 -6.45
C ASP A 167 30.57 -10.33 -7.83
N LEU A 168 30.11 -10.96 -8.91
CA LEU A 168 30.38 -10.53 -10.29
C LEU A 168 29.83 -9.13 -10.55
N TYR A 169 28.61 -8.84 -10.09
CA TYR A 169 28.01 -7.51 -10.19
C TYR A 169 28.84 -6.46 -9.43
N LEU A 170 29.24 -6.76 -8.19
CA LEU A 170 30.05 -5.84 -7.38
C LEU A 170 31.42 -5.56 -8.02
N LEU A 171 32.06 -6.60 -8.57
CA LEU A 171 33.33 -6.49 -9.28
C LEU A 171 33.22 -5.61 -10.53
N CYS A 172 32.19 -5.84 -11.36
CA CYS A 172 31.94 -5.02 -12.54
C CYS A 172 31.60 -3.58 -12.16
N HIS A 173 30.78 -3.38 -11.14
CA HIS A 173 30.39 -2.06 -10.65
C HIS A 173 31.60 -1.27 -10.13
N GLU A 174 32.51 -1.93 -9.40
CA GLU A 174 33.75 -1.30 -8.94
C GLU A 174 34.66 -0.89 -10.10
N TYR A 175 34.82 -1.75 -11.11
CA TYR A 175 35.57 -1.41 -12.32
C TYR A 175 34.96 -0.19 -13.03
N VAL A 176 33.64 -0.15 -13.21
CA VAL A 176 32.95 0.97 -13.85
C VAL A 176 33.14 2.26 -13.04
N LEU A 177 33.02 2.22 -11.71
CA LEU A 177 33.27 3.39 -10.88
C LEU A 177 34.71 3.90 -11.02
N GLN A 178 35.70 3.01 -11.06
CA GLN A 178 37.10 3.38 -11.24
C GLN A 178 37.34 4.00 -12.63
N ALA A 179 36.81 3.37 -13.68
CA ALA A 179 36.89 3.83 -15.06
C ALA A 179 36.29 5.24 -15.25
N LEU A 180 35.23 5.55 -14.51
CA LEU A 180 34.58 6.87 -14.52
C LEU A 180 35.24 7.89 -13.60
N SER A 181 35.95 7.45 -12.55
CA SER A 181 36.72 8.33 -11.66
C SER A 181 38.07 8.78 -12.24
N GLY A 182 38.53 8.12 -13.30
CA GLY A 182 39.78 8.44 -14.02
C GLY A 182 39.63 9.40 -15.19
N VAL A 183 38.44 10.00 -15.38
CA VAL A 183 38.13 11.05 -16.39
C VAL A 183 38.24 12.43 -15.77
#